data_AF-A0A9X6ABL0-F1
#
_entry.id   AF-A0A9X6ABL0-F1
#
_cell.length_a   1.000
_cell.length_b   1.000
_cell.length_c   1.000
_cell.angle_alpha   90.00
_cell.angle_beta   90.00
_cell.angle_gamma   90.00
#
_symmetry.space_group_name_H-M   'P 1'
#
loop_
_entity.id
_entity.type
_entity.pdbx_description
1 polymer ?
#
loop_
_entity_poly.entity_id
_entity_poly.type
_entity_poly.pdbx_seq_one_letter_code
_entity_poly.pdbx_strand_id
1 'polypeptide(L)' 'MTAHRTATAAAVAVAAPLLLLTWAVGPAQAHGAPTDPVSRVVACSPEGGSNT' A
#
# COMPACT_ATOMS: atom_id res chain seq x y z
N MET A 1 2.27 -15.09 34.79
CA MET A 1 3.13 -14.27 33.90
C MET A 1 3.34 -14.92 32.52
N THR A 2 3.55 -16.25 32.44
CA THR A 2 3.70 -17.01 31.17
C THR A 2 2.45 -17.03 30.29
N ALA A 3 1.25 -17.12 30.86
CA ALA A 3 -0.01 -17.08 30.09
C ALA A 3 -0.25 -15.72 29.39
N HIS A 4 0.10 -14.62 30.05
CA HIS A 4 0.10 -13.30 29.40
C HIS A 4 1.19 -13.23 28.31
N ARG A 5 2.35 -13.84 28.59
CA ARG A 5 3.44 -14.20 27.66
C ARG A 5 2.94 -14.70 26.30
N THR A 6 2.16 -15.76 26.37
CA THR A 6 1.67 -16.50 25.20
C THR A 6 0.53 -15.79 24.50
N ALA A 7 -0.37 -15.16 25.27
CA ALA A 7 -1.47 -14.37 24.70
C ALA A 7 -0.96 -13.17 23.89
N THR A 8 0.06 -12.45 24.38
CA THR A 8 0.65 -11.33 23.63
C THR A 8 1.38 -11.80 22.37
N ALA A 9 2.13 -12.90 22.43
CA ALA A 9 2.80 -13.47 21.27
C ALA A 9 1.81 -13.89 20.17
N ALA A 10 0.69 -14.54 20.55
CA ALA A 10 -0.37 -14.91 19.62
C ALA A 10 -1.04 -13.68 18.99
N ALA A 11 -1.33 -12.65 19.80
CA ALA A 11 -1.92 -11.40 19.29
C ALA A 11 -0.99 -10.70 18.29
N VAL A 12 0.32 -10.63 18.58
CA VAL A 12 1.31 -10.04 17.68
C VAL A 12 1.45 -10.83 16.39
N ALA A 13 1.45 -12.18 16.45
CA ALA A 13 1.54 -13.02 15.26
C ALA A 13 0.39 -12.79 14.27
N VAL A 14 -0.80 -12.44 14.77
CA VAL A 14 -1.98 -12.10 13.93
C VAL A 14 -1.93 -10.65 13.45
N ALA A 15 -1.57 -9.71 14.31
CA ALA A 15 -1.60 -8.28 13.98
C ALA A 15 -0.43 -7.82 13.09
N ALA A 16 0.75 -8.41 13.25
CA ALA A 16 1.97 -8.01 12.54
C ALA A 16 1.81 -8.02 11.01
N PRO A 17 1.31 -9.10 10.35
CA PRO A 17 1.14 -9.08 8.90
C PRO A 17 0.16 -8.00 8.42
N LEU A 18 -0.91 -7.70 9.16
CA LEU A 18 -1.84 -6.62 8.82
C LEU A 18 -1.16 -5.25 8.87
N LEU A 19 -0.35 -5.01 9.91
CA LEU A 19 0.43 -3.78 10.02
C LEU A 19 1.47 -3.66 8.90
N LEU A 20 2.15 -4.75 8.56
CA LEU A 20 3.12 -4.80 7.45
C LEU A 20 2.47 -4.53 6.10
N LEU A 21 1.29 -5.12 5.84
CA LEU A 21 0.50 -4.87 4.64
C LEU A 21 0.14 -3.38 4.53
N THR A 22 -0.39 -2.77 5.58
CA THR A 22 -0.76 -1.35 5.57
C THR A 22 0.44 -0.43 5.34
N TRP A 23 1.61 -0.79 5.87
CA TRP A 23 2.84 -0.01 5.68
C TRP A 23 3.37 -0.12 4.24
N ALA A 24 3.22 -1.28 3.60
CA ALA A 24 3.70 -1.52 2.24
C ALA A 24 2.84 -0.87 1.13
N VAL A 25 1.65 -0.35 1.43
CA VAL A 25 0.78 0.30 0.43
C VAL A 25 1.31 1.68 -0.02
N GLY A 26 2.00 2.41 0.87
CA GLY A 26 2.56 3.73 0.58
C GLY A 26 3.62 3.79 -0.53
N PRO A 27 4.67 2.95 -0.53
CA PRO A 27 5.77 3.06 -1.48
C PRO A 27 5.37 2.81 -2.94
N ALA A 28 4.33 2.02 -3.21
CA ALA A 28 3.85 1.78 -4.57
C ALA A 28 3.25 3.05 -5.21
N GLN A 29 2.56 3.88 -4.42
CA GLN A 29 1.96 5.13 -4.91
C GLN A 29 3.01 6.19 -5.27
N ALA A 30 4.20 6.11 -4.68
CA ALA A 30 5.28 7.08 -4.95
C ALA A 30 6.00 6.85 -6.30
N HIS A 31 5.76 5.72 -6.98
CA HIS A 31 6.44 5.37 -8.23
C HIS A 31 5.56 5.54 -9.49
N GLY A 32 4.43 6.24 -9.40
CA GLY A 32 3.55 6.56 -10.53
C GLY A 32 3.96 7.82 -11.29
N ALA A 33 3.46 7.96 -12.54
CA ALA A 33 3.58 9.21 -13.29
C ALA A 33 2.63 10.28 -12.71
N PRO A 34 3.00 11.57 -12.71
CA PRO A 34 2.09 12.64 -12.26
C PRO A 34 0.77 12.64 -13.04
N THR A 35 -0.33 12.63 -12.29
CA THR A 35 -1.71 12.59 -12.81
C THR A 35 -2.43 13.93 -12.72
N ASP A 36 -1.95 14.87 -11.90
CA ASP A 36 -2.49 16.22 -11.78
C ASP A 36 -1.37 17.26 -11.55
N PRO A 37 -1.06 18.14 -12.54
CA PRO A 37 -1.62 18.14 -13.89
C PRO A 37 -1.22 16.88 -14.68
N VAL A 38 -2.04 16.50 -15.65
CA VAL A 38 -1.83 15.27 -16.45
C VAL A 38 -0.49 15.33 -17.19
N SER A 39 0.38 14.36 -16.94
CA SER A 39 1.66 14.22 -17.67
C SER A 39 1.48 13.53 -19.03
N ARG A 40 2.47 13.68 -19.93
CA ARG A 40 2.49 12.98 -21.22
C ARG A 40 2.44 11.46 -21.06
N VAL A 41 3.12 10.92 -20.06
CA VAL A 41 3.14 9.47 -19.80
C VAL A 41 1.74 8.96 -19.48
N VAL A 42 1.00 9.70 -18.65
CA VAL A 42 -0.40 9.37 -18.33
C VAL A 42 -1.29 9.54 -19.56
N ALA A 43 -1.20 10.67 -20.28
CA ALA A 43 -2.05 10.95 -21.44
C ALA A 43 -1.91 9.94 -22.59
N CYS A 44 -0.72 9.35 -22.77
CA CYS A 44 -0.46 8.36 -23.82
C CYS A 44 -0.54 6.90 -23.35
N SER A 45 -0.90 6.65 -22.09
CA SER A 45 -1.11 5.29 -21.57
C SER A 45 -2.49 4.75 -21.98
N PRO A 46 -2.71 3.41 -21.94
CA PRO A 46 -4.01 2.84 -22.30
C PRO A 46 -5.16 3.40 -21.45
N GLU A 47 -4.93 3.62 -20.16
CA GLU A 47 -5.88 4.26 -19.25
C GLU A 47 -6.11 5.76 -19.51
N GLY A 48 -5.19 6.46 -20.18
CA GLY A 48 -5.26 7.90 -20.43
C GLY A 48 -6.05 8.29 -21.68
N GLY A 49 -6.17 7.37 -22.66
CA GLY A 49 -6.85 7.61 -23.93
C GLY A 49 -8.38 7.59 -23.87
N SER A 50 -8.99 7.32 -22.71
CA SER A 50 -10.45 7.32 -22.52
C SER A 50 -11.04 8.66 -22.08
N ASN A 51 -10.19 9.68 -21.83
CA ASN A 51 -10.58 11.01 -21.35
C ASN A 51 -10.50 12.12 -22.42
N THR A 52 -10.41 11.75 -23.70
CA THR A 52 -10.54 12.66 -24.87
C THR A 52 -11.74 12.26 -25.69
#